data_AF-A0A7V9LYG3-F1
#
_entry.id   AF-A0A7V9LYG3-F1
#
_cell.length_a   1.000
_cell.length_b   1.000
_cell.length_c   1.000
_cell.angle_alpha   90.00
_cell.angle_beta   90.00
_cell.angle_gamma   90.00
#
_symmetry.space_group_name_H-M   'P 1'
#
loop_
_entity.id
_entity.type
_entity.pdbx_description
1 polymer ?
#
loop_
_entity_poly.entity_id
_entity_poly.type
_entity_poly.pdbx_seq_one_letter_code
_entity_poly.pdbx_strand_id
1 'polypeptide(L)'
;MTTPRRTTVSLAAGALLVTGCAAQLNQAGAPVADSSASAGIPDGYDGRFRAVATVLESPEHGPQLCHTVMDSYPPQCGGPGVSGWDWSAVAHESASGTRWGGYVLVGTFDGETFALTEPAVVDDGSVERPQSDQANFATPCPEPAGGWSPVDPDRATDAAFQQAIRIAQAADGYGGLWVDQPTTGAEGANDPRRFVLNVTTTGDVAALQNAIREVWGGSLCVSPAVRDEATLLDVQNALSGDPGVMGSAPDITTGRLVVQVFVATSELQRTYDERYGAGTVRLEGVLIPLD
;
A
#
# COMPACT_ATOMS: atom_id res chain seq x y z
N MET A 1 52.19 -75.65 28.63
CA MET A 1 53.45 -74.97 28.19
C MET A 1 53.01 -73.72 27.46
N THR A 2 52.85 -72.62 28.21
CA THR A 2 53.77 -71.45 28.30
C THR A 2 53.45 -70.37 27.26
N THR A 3 52.75 -69.32 27.73
CA THR A 3 52.66 -67.99 27.10
C THR A 3 53.99 -67.24 27.25
N PRO A 4 54.28 -66.26 26.38
CA PRO A 4 54.36 -64.85 26.84
C PRO A 4 53.73 -63.87 25.80
N ARG A 5 52.94 -62.81 26.15
CA ARG A 5 53.29 -61.43 26.64
C ARG A 5 54.57 -60.84 26.01
N ARG A 6 54.74 -59.56 25.64
CA ARG A 6 53.98 -58.30 25.49
C ARG A 6 55.07 -57.30 25.02
N THR A 7 54.76 -56.32 24.17
CA THR A 7 55.54 -55.06 24.16
C THR A 7 54.61 -53.87 23.98
N THR A 8 54.70 -52.95 24.94
CA THR A 8 53.99 -51.67 25.05
C THR A 8 55.06 -50.61 25.30
N VAL A 9 55.13 -49.49 24.55
CA VAL A 9 55.72 -48.17 24.92
C VAL A 9 55.15 -47.12 23.92
N SER A 10 54.17 -46.28 24.32
CA SER A 10 54.24 -44.88 24.82
C SER A 10 54.45 -43.80 23.73
N LEU A 11 53.43 -42.99 23.39
CA LEU A 11 53.05 -41.69 23.99
C LEU A 11 54.00 -40.52 23.65
N ALA A 12 53.56 -39.63 22.75
CA ALA A 12 53.90 -38.22 22.78
C ALA A 12 52.61 -37.40 22.57
N ALA A 13 52.24 -36.69 23.63
CA ALA A 13 51.18 -35.70 23.68
C ALA A 13 51.67 -34.37 23.10
N GLY A 14 50.79 -33.68 22.39
CA GLY A 14 50.92 -32.27 22.02
C GLY A 14 49.53 -31.70 21.85
N ALA A 15 49.01 -31.07 22.90
CA ALA A 15 47.70 -30.45 22.98
C ALA A 15 47.78 -28.92 22.77
N LEU A 16 46.60 -28.31 22.52
CA LEU A 16 46.19 -26.90 22.76
C LEU A 16 46.47 -25.90 21.59
N LEU A 17 45.56 -25.05 21.07
CA LEU A 17 44.21 -24.55 21.45
C LEU A 17 43.47 -23.86 20.25
N VAL A 18 42.15 -24.10 20.14
CA VAL A 18 41.00 -23.13 20.10
C VAL A 18 40.65 -22.31 18.83
N THR A 19 39.33 -22.10 18.71
CA THR A 19 38.47 -21.27 17.81
C THR A 19 38.04 -21.98 16.52
N GLY A 20 36.75 -22.12 16.17
CA GLY A 20 35.50 -21.56 16.67
C GLY A 20 34.60 -21.22 15.47
N CYS A 21 33.33 -21.64 15.51
CA CYS A 21 32.21 -21.28 14.61
C CYS A 21 32.31 -21.75 13.14
N ALA A 22 31.24 -21.99 12.40
CA ALA A 22 29.83 -22.29 12.60
C ALA A 22 29.32 -22.61 11.18
N ALA A 23 28.18 -23.27 11.08
CA ALA A 23 27.49 -23.60 9.84
C ALA A 23 27.63 -22.51 8.75
N GLN A 24 28.02 -22.91 7.54
CA GLN A 24 27.83 -22.07 6.36
C GLN A 24 26.32 -21.92 6.16
N LEU A 25 25.84 -20.79 6.67
CA LEU A 25 24.50 -20.29 6.49
C LEU A 25 24.16 -20.28 5.01
N ASN A 26 22.94 -20.77 4.76
CA ASN A 26 22.04 -20.31 3.70
C ASN A 26 22.54 -19.01 3.09
N GLN A 27 22.85 -19.05 1.79
CA GLN A 27 22.69 -17.86 0.97
C GLN A 27 21.20 -17.54 1.00
N ALA A 28 20.82 -16.74 2.00
CA ALA A 28 19.68 -15.86 1.90
C ALA A 28 19.88 -15.14 0.56
N GLY A 29 18.93 -15.32 -0.35
CA GLY A 29 18.84 -14.46 -1.52
C GLY A 29 18.97 -13.04 -1.00
N ALA A 30 19.91 -12.29 -1.58
CA ALA A 30 19.98 -10.87 -1.36
C ALA A 30 18.56 -10.32 -1.48
N PRO A 31 18.13 -9.38 -0.61
CA PRO A 31 16.85 -8.73 -0.85
C PRO A 31 16.95 -8.17 -2.26
N VAL A 32 16.07 -8.65 -3.14
CA VAL A 32 15.84 -7.98 -4.41
C VAL A 32 15.39 -6.61 -3.94
N ALA A 33 16.26 -5.61 -4.10
CA ALA A 33 15.91 -4.24 -3.82
C ALA A 33 14.67 -3.98 -4.66
N ASP A 34 13.55 -3.83 -3.96
CA ASP A 34 12.26 -3.51 -4.52
C ASP A 34 12.45 -2.16 -5.25
N SER A 35 12.78 -2.24 -6.54
CA SER A 35 13.18 -1.09 -7.35
C SER A 35 11.97 -0.32 -7.87
N SER A 36 10.88 -0.36 -7.09
CA SER A 36 9.61 0.29 -7.35
C SER A 36 9.10 1.05 -6.11
N ALA A 37 10.01 1.51 -5.25
CA ALA A 37 9.78 2.82 -4.65
C ALA A 37 9.86 3.81 -5.82
N SER A 38 8.74 4.38 -6.23
CA SER A 38 8.74 5.60 -7.04
C SER A 38 9.67 6.57 -6.33
N ALA A 39 10.89 6.75 -6.85
CA ALA A 39 11.82 7.70 -6.30
C ALA A 39 11.10 9.04 -6.31
N GLY A 40 10.83 9.59 -5.13
CA GLY A 40 10.11 10.85 -5.00
C GLY A 40 10.75 11.91 -5.90
N ILE A 41 9.93 12.83 -6.40
CA ILE A 41 10.39 13.88 -7.31
C ILE A 41 11.59 14.60 -6.65
N PRO A 42 12.71 14.79 -7.35
CA PRO A 42 13.89 15.43 -6.77
C PRO A 42 13.58 16.79 -6.16
N ASP A 43 14.28 17.11 -5.08
CA ASP A 43 14.14 18.40 -4.40
C ASP A 43 14.46 19.54 -5.39
N GLY A 44 13.58 20.54 -5.47
CA GLY A 44 13.74 21.67 -6.38
C GLY A 44 13.41 21.41 -7.85
N TYR A 45 12.69 20.33 -8.18
CA TYR A 45 12.19 20.10 -9.54
C TYR A 45 11.38 21.31 -10.05
N ASP A 46 11.82 21.87 -11.18
CA ASP A 46 11.24 23.05 -11.84
C ASP A 46 10.71 22.75 -13.25
N GLY A 47 10.69 21.47 -13.63
CA GLY A 47 10.19 21.00 -14.93
C GLY A 47 8.66 20.98 -15.02
N ARG A 48 8.15 20.47 -16.14
CA ARG A 48 6.71 20.38 -16.37
C ARG A 48 6.10 19.14 -15.74
N PHE A 49 4.81 19.22 -15.50
CA PHE A 49 3.98 18.15 -14.99
C PHE A 49 2.86 17.82 -15.96
N ARG A 50 2.46 16.56 -15.99
CA ARG A 50 1.18 16.11 -16.52
C ARG A 50 0.19 15.92 -15.37
N ALA A 51 -1.02 16.41 -15.54
CA ALA A 51 -2.15 16.14 -14.66
C ALA A 51 -3.30 15.55 -15.47
N VAL A 52 -3.98 14.53 -14.92
CA VAL A 52 -5.25 14.04 -15.47
C VAL A 52 -6.32 14.25 -14.42
N ALA A 53 -7.11 15.30 -14.57
CA ALA A 53 -7.97 15.82 -13.51
C ALA A 53 -9.23 16.46 -14.09
N THR A 54 -10.22 16.66 -13.23
CA THR A 54 -11.33 17.56 -13.55
C THR A 54 -10.85 19.00 -13.42
N VAL A 55 -11.23 19.89 -14.34
CA VAL A 55 -11.15 21.33 -14.10
C VAL A 55 -12.56 21.83 -13.81
N LEU A 56 -12.70 22.63 -12.75
CA LEU A 56 -13.99 23.16 -12.31
C LEU A 56 -13.88 24.66 -12.02
N GLU A 57 -14.82 25.45 -12.53
CA GLU A 57 -14.98 26.87 -12.23
C GLU A 57 -16.40 27.15 -11.76
N SER A 58 -16.57 27.92 -10.70
CA SER A 58 -17.87 28.30 -10.15
C SER A 58 -17.95 29.82 -9.96
N PRO A 59 -19.12 30.40 -9.59
CA PRO A 59 -19.19 31.83 -9.29
C PRO A 59 -18.30 32.27 -8.12
N GLU A 60 -17.84 31.34 -7.29
CA GLU A 60 -17.06 31.61 -6.08
C GLU A 60 -15.54 31.60 -6.34
N HIS A 61 -15.08 30.91 -7.38
CA HIS A 61 -13.67 30.76 -7.69
C HIS A 61 -13.42 30.57 -9.19
N GLY A 62 -12.22 30.96 -9.65
CA GLY A 62 -11.76 30.67 -11.00
C GLY A 62 -11.56 29.17 -11.27
N PRO A 63 -11.03 28.79 -12.44
CA PRO A 63 -10.81 27.39 -12.79
C PRO A 63 -9.80 26.76 -11.82
N GLN A 64 -10.16 25.62 -11.25
CA GLN A 64 -9.34 24.86 -10.31
C GLN A 64 -9.09 23.44 -10.80
N LEU A 65 -7.89 22.92 -10.54
CA LEU A 65 -7.49 21.55 -10.81
C LEU A 65 -8.03 20.65 -9.69
N CYS A 66 -9.06 19.89 -10.01
CA CYS A 66 -9.77 19.00 -9.10
C CYS A 66 -9.41 17.55 -9.36
N HIS A 67 -8.64 16.96 -8.45
CA HIS A 67 -8.34 15.53 -8.47
C HIS A 67 -9.47 14.70 -7.85
N THR A 68 -10.00 15.15 -6.71
CA THR A 68 -11.09 14.48 -6.00
C THR A 68 -12.37 15.28 -6.20
N VAL A 69 -13.39 14.63 -6.76
CA VAL A 69 -14.67 15.26 -7.13
C VAL A 69 -15.80 14.57 -6.38
N MET A 70 -16.72 15.36 -5.81
CA MET A 70 -17.89 14.84 -5.11
C MET A 70 -19.00 14.46 -6.10
N ASP A 71 -19.72 13.38 -5.80
CA ASP A 71 -20.91 12.95 -6.54
C ASP A 71 -22.09 13.93 -6.31
N SER A 72 -22.11 15.03 -7.05
CA SER A 72 -23.18 16.03 -7.06
C SER A 72 -23.39 16.67 -8.44
N TYR A 73 -24.49 17.43 -8.60
CA TYR A 73 -24.78 18.16 -9.84
C TYR A 73 -25.23 19.61 -9.54
N PRO A 74 -24.40 20.64 -9.78
CA PRO A 74 -23.03 20.55 -10.31
C PRO A 74 -22.07 19.82 -9.34
N PRO A 75 -20.97 19.24 -9.85
CA PRO A 75 -19.94 18.64 -9.01
C PRO A 75 -19.31 19.68 -8.08
N GLN A 76 -18.73 19.19 -6.98
CA GLN A 76 -17.98 20.01 -6.03
C GLN A 76 -16.59 19.43 -5.86
N CYS A 77 -15.60 20.32 -5.83
CA CYS A 77 -14.20 19.98 -5.60
C CYS A 77 -13.41 21.25 -5.29
N GLY A 78 -12.17 21.09 -4.85
CA GLY A 78 -11.22 22.17 -4.69
C GLY A 78 -9.83 21.71 -5.06
N GLY A 79 -8.96 22.68 -5.33
CA GLY A 79 -7.56 22.43 -5.64
C GLY A 79 -6.86 23.69 -6.16
N PRO A 80 -5.62 23.54 -6.67
CA PRO A 80 -4.83 24.61 -7.25
C PRO A 80 -5.60 25.39 -8.31
N GLY A 81 -5.37 26.71 -8.35
CA GLY A 81 -5.84 27.51 -9.48
C GLY A 81 -5.19 27.05 -10.78
N VAL A 82 -5.91 27.15 -11.89
CA VAL A 82 -5.36 26.86 -13.22
C VAL A 82 -5.18 28.17 -13.97
N SER A 83 -3.94 28.52 -14.29
CA SER A 83 -3.65 29.71 -15.11
C SER A 83 -3.45 29.34 -16.59
N GLY A 84 -3.85 30.25 -17.49
CA GLY A 84 -3.88 29.99 -18.93
C GLY A 84 -5.11 29.20 -19.40
N TRP A 85 -6.14 29.04 -18.54
CA TRP A 85 -7.37 28.31 -18.86
C TRP A 85 -8.31 29.10 -19.78
N ASP A 86 -8.94 28.40 -20.73
CA ASP A 86 -9.95 28.97 -21.64
C ASP A 86 -11.07 27.96 -21.94
N TRP A 87 -12.26 28.19 -21.36
CA TRP A 87 -13.46 27.37 -21.59
C TRP A 87 -13.96 27.36 -23.04
N SER A 88 -13.58 28.35 -23.86
CA SER A 88 -13.99 28.39 -25.26
C SER A 88 -13.18 27.42 -26.14
N ALA A 89 -12.03 26.94 -25.64
CA ALA A 89 -11.14 26.04 -26.35
C ALA A 89 -11.44 24.55 -26.10
N VAL A 90 -12.33 24.22 -25.14
CA VAL A 90 -12.59 22.84 -24.72
C VAL A 90 -14.08 22.52 -24.56
N ALA A 91 -14.44 21.27 -24.83
CA ALA A 91 -15.76 20.75 -24.47
C ALA A 91 -15.91 20.70 -22.94
N HIS A 92 -17.09 21.06 -22.44
CA HIS A 92 -17.39 21.10 -21.01
C HIS A 92 -18.88 20.98 -20.75
N GLU A 93 -19.22 20.62 -19.52
CA GLU A 93 -20.57 20.68 -18.98
C GLU A 93 -20.78 21.98 -18.19
N SER A 94 -22.04 22.37 -18.01
CA SER A 94 -22.37 23.51 -17.16
C SER A 94 -23.75 23.39 -16.52
N ALA A 95 -23.85 23.82 -15.27
CA ALA A 95 -25.10 23.93 -14.52
C ALA A 95 -24.93 24.95 -13.39
N SER A 96 -25.99 25.71 -13.10
CA SER A 96 -26.03 26.66 -11.97
C SER A 96 -24.83 27.62 -11.91
N GLY A 97 -24.31 28.06 -13.06
CA GLY A 97 -23.14 28.95 -13.15
C GLY A 97 -21.78 28.27 -12.93
N THR A 98 -21.76 26.95 -12.72
CA THR A 98 -20.55 26.13 -12.63
C THR A 98 -20.25 25.48 -13.98
N ARG A 99 -18.97 25.43 -14.36
CA ARG A 99 -18.46 24.73 -15.55
C ARG A 99 -17.46 23.67 -15.12
N TRP A 100 -17.50 22.50 -15.75
CA TRP A 100 -16.54 21.44 -15.45
C TRP A 100 -16.31 20.50 -16.64
N GLY A 101 -15.20 19.77 -16.59
CA GLY A 101 -14.89 18.68 -17.50
C GLY A 101 -13.62 17.93 -17.07
N GLY A 102 -13.40 16.74 -17.62
CA GLY A 102 -12.18 15.95 -17.41
C GLY A 102 -11.13 16.26 -18.47
N TYR A 103 -9.88 16.49 -18.05
CA TYR A 103 -8.81 16.95 -18.93
C TYR A 103 -7.47 16.31 -18.63
N VAL A 104 -6.64 16.25 -19.67
CA VAL A 104 -5.19 16.04 -19.61
C VAL A 104 -4.54 17.42 -19.76
N LEU A 105 -3.77 17.81 -18.75
CA LEU A 105 -3.12 19.11 -18.65
C LEU A 105 -1.60 18.93 -18.62
N VAL A 106 -0.89 19.84 -19.28
CA VAL A 106 0.58 19.94 -19.20
C VAL A 106 0.96 21.36 -18.80
N GLY A 107 1.77 21.50 -17.77
CA GLY A 107 2.07 22.80 -17.17
C GLY A 107 3.16 22.76 -16.11
N THR A 108 3.42 23.91 -15.48
CA THR A 108 4.30 24.02 -14.31
C THR A 108 3.48 24.24 -13.04
N PHE A 109 4.01 23.85 -11.89
CA PHE A 109 3.33 24.01 -10.60
C PHE A 109 4.24 24.72 -9.60
N ASP A 110 3.74 25.79 -8.98
CA ASP A 110 4.50 26.61 -8.02
C ASP A 110 4.17 26.32 -6.55
N GLY A 111 3.32 25.32 -6.29
CA GLY A 111 2.79 24.99 -4.96
C GLY A 111 1.35 25.46 -4.74
N GLU A 112 0.85 26.40 -5.54
CA GLU A 112 -0.50 26.98 -5.41
C GLU A 112 -1.28 27.00 -6.72
N THR A 113 -0.61 27.25 -7.84
CA THR A 113 -1.19 27.41 -9.17
C THR A 113 -0.54 26.44 -10.17
N PHE A 114 -1.37 25.77 -10.96
CA PHE A 114 -0.94 25.01 -12.13
C PHE A 114 -1.03 25.90 -13.37
N ALA A 115 0.12 26.25 -13.95
CA ALA A 115 0.19 27.12 -15.13
C ALA A 115 0.32 26.28 -16.40
N LEU A 116 -0.69 26.37 -17.29
CA LEU A 116 -0.68 25.63 -18.55
C LEU A 116 0.48 26.10 -19.44
N THR A 117 1.28 25.13 -19.90
CA THR A 117 2.31 25.35 -20.93
C THR A 117 1.88 24.84 -22.30
N GLU A 118 0.81 24.04 -22.34
CA GLU A 118 0.22 23.49 -23.56
C GLU A 118 -1.32 23.61 -23.49
N PRO A 119 -2.03 23.62 -24.64
CA PRO A 119 -3.50 23.58 -24.64
C PRO A 119 -4.03 22.35 -23.90
N ALA A 120 -5.10 22.53 -23.11
CA ALA A 120 -5.77 21.43 -22.44
C ALA A 120 -6.44 20.48 -23.45
N VAL A 121 -6.37 19.18 -23.18
CA VAL A 121 -7.00 18.14 -24.00
C VAL A 121 -8.09 17.46 -23.18
N VAL A 122 -9.26 17.21 -23.78
CA VAL A 122 -10.33 16.44 -23.14
C VAL A 122 -9.81 15.04 -22.84
N ASP A 123 -9.98 14.58 -21.60
CA ASP A 123 -9.65 13.21 -21.24
C ASP A 123 -10.68 12.24 -21.82
N ASP A 124 -10.25 11.44 -22.79
CA ASP A 124 -11.04 10.37 -23.42
C ASP A 124 -10.79 9.00 -22.78
N GLY A 125 -10.01 8.96 -21.68
CA GLY A 125 -9.61 7.74 -20.99
C GLY A 125 -8.42 7.01 -21.62
N SER A 126 -7.79 7.58 -22.67
CA SER A 126 -6.61 6.97 -23.31
C SER A 126 -5.31 7.23 -22.56
N VAL A 127 -5.25 8.25 -21.70
CA VAL A 127 -4.05 8.54 -20.92
C VAL A 127 -3.98 7.64 -19.69
N GLU A 128 -2.88 6.90 -19.61
CA GLU A 128 -2.55 6.11 -18.44
C GLU A 128 -2.37 7.04 -17.23
N ARG A 129 -3.29 6.89 -16.28
CA ARG A 129 -3.17 7.48 -14.95
C ARG A 129 -2.16 6.63 -14.17
N PRO A 130 -1.32 7.23 -13.32
CA PRO A 130 -0.59 6.46 -12.32
C PRO A 130 -1.64 5.64 -11.60
N GLN A 131 -1.57 4.32 -11.78
CA GLN A 131 -2.36 3.46 -10.92
C GLN A 131 -1.79 3.72 -9.53
N SER A 132 -2.63 4.12 -8.58
CA SER A 132 -2.25 3.92 -7.19
C SER A 132 -1.86 2.46 -7.11
N ASP A 133 -0.64 2.16 -6.66
CA ASP A 133 -0.17 0.78 -6.59
C ASP A 133 -1.25 -0.01 -5.88
N GLN A 134 -2.00 -0.80 -6.65
CA GLN A 134 -3.19 -1.43 -6.11
C GLN A 134 -2.69 -2.36 -5.01
N ALA A 135 -3.28 -2.23 -3.83
CA ALA A 135 -2.91 -3.09 -2.71
C ALA A 135 -2.90 -4.54 -3.21
N ASN A 136 -1.77 -5.22 -3.02
CA ASN A 136 -1.64 -6.58 -3.48
C ASN A 136 -2.38 -7.50 -2.50
N PHE A 137 -3.60 -7.87 -2.87
CA PHE A 137 -4.45 -8.72 -2.04
C PHE A 137 -4.07 -10.21 -2.10
N ALA A 138 -3.01 -10.58 -2.81
CA ALA A 138 -2.53 -11.96 -2.85
C ALA A 138 -2.19 -12.46 -1.43
N THR A 139 -2.53 -13.71 -1.15
CA THR A 139 -2.19 -14.34 0.12
C THR A 139 -0.66 -14.45 0.31
N PRO A 140 -0.10 -13.91 1.41
CA PRO A 140 1.34 -13.91 1.64
C PRO A 140 1.87 -15.24 2.21
N CYS A 141 0.99 -16.07 2.78
CA CYS A 141 1.37 -17.40 3.25
C CYS A 141 1.67 -18.34 2.07
N PRO A 142 2.63 -19.28 2.22
CA PRO A 142 2.82 -20.34 1.24
C PRO A 142 1.55 -21.19 1.14
N GLU A 143 1.23 -21.62 -0.09
CA GLU A 143 0.07 -22.46 -0.33
C GLU A 143 0.19 -23.80 0.44
N PRO A 144 -0.85 -24.21 1.21
CA PRO A 144 -0.86 -25.48 1.91
C PRO A 144 -0.81 -26.69 0.98
N ALA A 145 -0.39 -27.84 1.50
CA ALA A 145 -0.51 -29.10 0.78
C ALA A 145 -2.00 -29.41 0.50
N GLY A 146 -2.34 -29.60 -0.78
CA GLY A 146 -3.74 -29.75 -1.21
C GLY A 146 -4.43 -28.43 -1.62
N GLY A 147 -3.70 -27.32 -1.55
CA GLY A 147 -4.14 -26.00 -1.96
C GLY A 147 -4.98 -25.26 -0.92
N TRP A 148 -5.42 -24.06 -1.29
CA TRP A 148 -6.33 -23.26 -0.47
C TRP A 148 -7.75 -23.83 -0.55
N SER A 149 -8.09 -24.73 0.37
CA SER A 149 -9.44 -25.29 0.54
C SER A 149 -9.91 -25.24 1.99
N PRO A 150 -11.24 -25.13 2.25
CA PRO A 150 -11.77 -25.18 3.59
C PRO A 150 -11.37 -26.47 4.32
N VAL A 151 -10.86 -26.32 5.54
CA VAL A 151 -10.55 -27.44 6.45
C VAL A 151 -11.81 -27.98 7.11
N ASP A 152 -12.85 -27.16 7.22
CA ASP A 152 -14.18 -27.51 7.71
C ASP A 152 -15.25 -26.71 6.91
N PRO A 153 -15.78 -27.29 5.81
CA PRO A 153 -16.74 -26.62 4.92
C PRO A 153 -18.06 -26.20 5.59
N ASP A 154 -18.43 -26.80 6.71
CA ASP A 154 -19.63 -26.45 7.48
C ASP A 154 -19.39 -25.22 8.37
N ARG A 155 -18.12 -24.95 8.71
CA ARG A 155 -17.67 -23.71 9.37
C ARG A 155 -17.06 -22.67 8.41
N ALA A 156 -17.15 -22.90 7.10
CA ALA A 156 -16.89 -21.90 6.07
C ALA A 156 -18.21 -21.25 5.64
N THR A 157 -18.75 -20.39 6.51
CA THR A 157 -20.04 -19.69 6.31
C THR A 157 -19.88 -18.20 6.59
N ASP A 158 -20.81 -17.37 6.12
CA ASP A 158 -20.78 -15.92 6.38
C ASP A 158 -20.80 -15.61 7.88
N ALA A 159 -21.58 -16.36 8.66
CA ALA A 159 -21.65 -16.17 10.11
C ALA A 159 -20.31 -16.46 10.80
N ALA A 160 -19.63 -17.54 10.39
CA ALA A 160 -18.31 -17.89 10.88
C ALA A 160 -17.25 -16.87 10.44
N PHE A 161 -17.32 -16.39 9.20
CA PHE A 161 -16.45 -15.34 8.67
C PHE A 161 -16.57 -14.04 9.49
N GLN A 162 -17.80 -13.58 9.75
CA GLN A 162 -18.05 -12.40 10.57
C GLN A 162 -17.55 -12.55 12.01
N GLN A 163 -17.62 -13.76 12.58
CA GLN A 163 -17.04 -14.03 13.89
C GLN A 163 -15.50 -14.04 13.86
N ALA A 164 -14.90 -14.59 12.80
CA ALA A 164 -13.46 -14.56 12.59
C ALA A 164 -12.92 -13.13 12.50
N ILE A 165 -13.61 -12.24 11.76
CA ILE A 165 -13.29 -10.82 11.68
C ILE A 165 -13.27 -10.18 13.08
N ARG A 166 -14.32 -10.40 13.88
CA ARG A 166 -14.40 -9.84 15.25
C ARG A 166 -13.27 -10.33 16.15
N ILE A 167 -12.90 -11.61 16.06
CA ILE A 167 -11.78 -12.18 16.81
C ILE A 167 -10.47 -11.51 16.37
N ALA A 168 -10.26 -11.37 15.07
CA ALA A 168 -9.05 -10.74 14.53
C ALA A 168 -8.91 -9.28 14.96
N GLN A 169 -9.96 -8.48 14.81
CA GLN A 169 -9.96 -7.05 15.14
C GLN A 169 -9.82 -6.78 16.65
N ALA A 170 -10.22 -7.73 17.50
CA ALA A 170 -10.06 -7.61 18.94
C ALA A 170 -8.68 -8.06 19.45
N ALA A 171 -7.83 -8.62 18.59
CA ALA A 171 -6.52 -9.11 18.99
C ALA A 171 -5.52 -7.96 19.21
N ASP A 172 -4.72 -8.08 20.25
CA ASP A 172 -3.61 -7.16 20.49
C ASP A 172 -2.63 -7.21 19.31
N GLY A 173 -2.29 -6.03 18.77
CA GLY A 173 -1.42 -5.91 17.61
C GLY A 173 -2.08 -6.32 16.28
N TYR A 174 -3.42 -6.24 16.16
CA TYR A 174 -4.12 -6.42 14.88
C TYR A 174 -3.54 -5.49 13.80
N GLY A 175 -3.08 -6.08 12.69
CA GLY A 175 -2.43 -5.37 11.58
C GLY A 175 -3.30 -5.14 10.35
N GLY A 176 -4.42 -5.87 10.23
CA GLY A 176 -5.33 -5.77 9.10
C GLY A 176 -5.88 -7.12 8.64
N LEU A 177 -6.87 -7.06 7.77
CA LEU A 177 -7.58 -8.23 7.24
C LEU A 177 -8.08 -7.97 5.82
N TRP A 178 -7.88 -8.92 4.93
CA TRP A 178 -8.43 -8.89 3.57
C TRP A 178 -8.77 -10.30 3.08
N VAL A 179 -9.43 -10.38 1.93
CA VAL A 179 -9.73 -11.64 1.26
C VAL A 179 -8.97 -11.71 -0.07
N ASP A 180 -8.34 -12.86 -0.32
CA ASP A 180 -7.83 -13.22 -1.65
C ASP A 180 -8.90 -14.11 -2.31
N GLN A 181 -9.48 -13.63 -3.41
CA GLN A 181 -10.62 -14.26 -4.08
C GLN A 181 -10.35 -14.46 -5.57
N PRO A 182 -11.00 -15.47 -6.20
CA PRO A 182 -11.08 -15.53 -7.65
C PRO A 182 -11.66 -14.22 -8.20
N THR A 183 -11.20 -13.79 -9.38
CA THR A 183 -11.52 -12.52 -10.06
C THR A 183 -12.69 -11.74 -9.49
N THR A 184 -12.42 -10.53 -8.98
CA THR A 184 -13.43 -9.62 -8.43
C THR A 184 -14.67 -9.51 -9.32
N GLY A 185 -15.85 -9.75 -8.75
CA GLY A 185 -17.12 -9.70 -9.48
C GLY A 185 -17.53 -11.00 -10.19
N ALA A 186 -16.71 -12.06 -10.12
CA ALA A 186 -17.12 -13.39 -10.56
C ALA A 186 -18.25 -13.95 -9.67
N GLU A 187 -19.11 -14.78 -10.26
CA GLU A 187 -20.19 -15.45 -9.53
C GLU A 187 -19.61 -16.31 -8.39
N GLY A 188 -20.01 -16.01 -7.15
CA GLY A 188 -19.51 -16.68 -5.95
C GLY A 188 -18.10 -16.26 -5.53
N ALA A 189 -17.58 -15.11 -5.96
CA ALA A 189 -16.31 -14.57 -5.47
C ALA A 189 -16.32 -14.35 -3.94
N ASN A 190 -17.45 -13.88 -3.41
CA ASN A 190 -17.67 -13.69 -1.97
C ASN A 190 -18.11 -14.97 -1.23
N ASP A 191 -18.05 -16.16 -1.85
CA ASP A 191 -18.37 -17.42 -1.18
C ASP A 191 -17.28 -17.73 -0.12
N PRO A 192 -17.64 -17.85 1.18
CA PRO A 192 -16.73 -18.23 2.27
C PRO A 192 -15.89 -19.49 2.02
N ARG A 193 -16.30 -20.34 1.08
CA ARG A 193 -15.60 -21.58 0.71
C ARG A 193 -14.55 -21.39 -0.38
N ARG A 194 -14.50 -20.22 -1.02
CA ARG A 194 -13.73 -19.97 -2.25
C ARG A 194 -12.65 -18.91 -2.11
N PHE A 195 -12.66 -18.12 -1.04
CA PHE A 195 -11.60 -17.14 -0.77
C PHE A 195 -10.65 -17.59 0.35
N VAL A 196 -9.49 -16.97 0.40
CA VAL A 196 -8.56 -17.07 1.54
C VAL A 196 -8.75 -15.86 2.43
N LEU A 197 -9.03 -16.10 3.71
CA LEU A 197 -9.01 -15.05 4.73
C LEU A 197 -7.56 -14.76 5.11
N ASN A 198 -7.08 -13.55 4.86
CA ASN A 198 -5.77 -13.08 5.27
C ASN A 198 -5.90 -12.18 6.49
N VAL A 199 -5.12 -12.44 7.54
CA VAL A 199 -5.05 -11.61 8.75
C VAL A 199 -3.59 -11.36 9.09
N THR A 200 -3.25 -10.12 9.44
CA THR A 200 -1.90 -9.76 9.87
C THR A 200 -1.88 -9.32 11.34
N THR A 201 -0.76 -9.55 12.03
CA THR A 201 -0.58 -9.08 13.41
C THR A 201 0.88 -8.80 13.73
N THR A 202 1.14 -7.76 14.53
CA THR A 202 2.45 -7.51 15.18
C THR A 202 2.65 -8.36 16.44
N GLY A 203 1.58 -9.01 16.92
CA GLY A 203 1.58 -9.90 18.08
C GLY A 203 1.91 -11.36 17.75
N ASP A 204 1.35 -12.29 18.53
CA ASP A 204 1.56 -13.73 18.35
C ASP A 204 0.68 -14.30 17.22
N VAL A 205 1.31 -14.52 16.06
CA VAL A 205 0.69 -15.12 14.87
C VAL A 205 0.03 -16.48 15.17
N ALA A 206 0.69 -17.34 15.94
CA ALA A 206 0.18 -18.68 16.20
C ALA A 206 -1.03 -18.64 17.15
N ALA A 207 -0.97 -17.78 18.17
CA ALA A 207 -2.10 -17.57 19.08
C ALA A 207 -3.33 -17.02 18.32
N LEU A 208 -3.13 -16.02 17.47
CA LEU A 208 -4.22 -15.44 16.65
C LEU A 208 -4.80 -16.46 15.67
N GLN A 209 -3.95 -17.23 14.98
CA GLN A 209 -4.39 -18.29 14.09
C GLN A 209 -5.26 -19.30 14.83
N ASN A 210 -4.82 -19.76 16.01
CA ASN A 210 -5.58 -20.72 16.80
C ASN A 210 -6.93 -20.16 17.23
N ALA A 211 -6.98 -18.91 17.71
CA ALA A 211 -8.22 -18.26 18.11
C ALA A 211 -9.22 -18.14 16.94
N ILE A 212 -8.76 -17.77 15.75
CA ILE A 212 -9.63 -17.71 14.55
C ILE A 212 -10.11 -19.11 14.16
N ARG A 213 -9.25 -20.13 14.26
CA ARG A 213 -9.58 -21.52 13.90
C ARG A 213 -10.62 -22.19 14.79
N GLU A 214 -10.91 -21.64 15.98
CA GLU A 214 -12.03 -22.10 16.81
C GLU A 214 -13.37 -21.93 16.09
N VAL A 215 -13.50 -20.88 15.25
CA VAL A 215 -14.76 -20.54 14.57
C VAL A 215 -14.69 -20.71 13.06
N TRP A 216 -13.52 -20.53 12.44
CA TRP A 216 -13.36 -20.45 10.99
C TRP A 216 -12.84 -21.74 10.36
N GLY A 217 -13.69 -22.35 9.52
CA GLY A 217 -13.37 -23.56 8.76
C GLY A 217 -12.82 -23.32 7.36
N GLY A 218 -12.84 -22.09 6.84
CA GLY A 218 -12.37 -21.76 5.49
C GLY A 218 -10.84 -21.70 5.36
N SER A 219 -10.36 -21.29 4.18
CA SER A 219 -8.93 -21.02 3.97
C SER A 219 -8.49 -19.82 4.83
N LEU A 220 -7.33 -19.92 5.48
CA LEU A 220 -6.82 -18.90 6.41
C LEU A 220 -5.31 -18.77 6.28
N CYS A 221 -4.85 -17.53 6.13
CA CYS A 221 -3.47 -17.12 6.31
C CYS A 221 -3.42 -16.13 7.47
N VAL A 222 -2.63 -16.44 8.51
CA VAL A 222 -2.24 -15.45 9.52
C VAL A 222 -0.75 -15.21 9.37
N SER A 223 -0.36 -13.94 9.24
CA SER A 223 1.02 -13.56 8.95
C SER A 223 1.49 -12.37 9.81
N PRO A 224 2.81 -12.15 9.96
CA PRO A 224 3.31 -10.97 10.66
C PRO A 224 2.92 -9.68 9.94
N ALA A 225 2.50 -8.67 10.71
CA ALA A 225 2.33 -7.30 10.23
C ALA A 225 3.61 -6.49 10.45
N VAL A 226 3.86 -5.52 9.58
CA VAL A 226 4.93 -4.52 9.79
C VAL A 226 4.52 -3.54 10.90
N ARG A 227 3.23 -3.18 10.95
CA ARG A 227 2.62 -2.24 11.90
C ARG A 227 1.23 -2.70 12.28
N ASP A 228 0.75 -2.27 13.44
CA ASP A 228 -0.65 -2.43 13.79
C ASP A 228 -1.52 -1.38 13.08
N GLU A 229 -2.80 -1.72 12.88
CA GLU A 229 -3.76 -0.83 12.21
C GLU A 229 -4.00 0.45 13.02
N ALA A 230 -4.00 0.33 14.36
CA ALA A 230 -4.18 1.46 15.27
C ALA A 230 -3.10 2.55 15.04
N THR A 231 -1.83 2.17 14.88
CA THR A 231 -0.76 3.13 14.55
C THR A 231 -1.02 3.83 13.22
N LEU A 232 -1.47 3.10 12.19
CA LEU A 232 -1.75 3.71 10.88
C LEU A 232 -2.92 4.71 10.96
N LEU A 233 -3.95 4.40 11.74
CA LEU A 233 -5.08 5.31 11.98
C LEU A 233 -4.67 6.54 12.79
N ASP A 234 -3.81 6.39 13.79
CA ASP A 234 -3.27 7.52 14.56
C ASP A 234 -2.45 8.46 13.67
N VAL A 235 -1.57 7.88 12.82
CA VAL A 235 -0.80 8.66 11.85
C VAL A 235 -1.76 9.37 10.89
N GLN A 236 -2.73 8.67 10.31
CA GLN A 236 -3.73 9.23 9.39
C GLN A 236 -4.47 10.42 10.01
N ASN A 237 -4.94 10.29 11.24
CA ASN A 237 -5.60 11.37 11.95
C ASN A 237 -4.67 12.57 12.13
N ALA A 238 -3.40 12.33 12.48
CA ALA A 238 -2.41 13.38 12.69
C ALA A 238 -2.05 14.17 11.43
N LEU A 239 -2.20 13.59 10.23
CA LEU A 239 -1.90 14.24 8.95
C LEU A 239 -3.11 14.76 8.17
N SER A 240 -4.33 14.48 8.64
CA SER A 240 -5.57 14.93 8.00
C SER A 240 -5.69 16.46 7.83
N GLY A 241 -4.90 17.23 8.58
CA GLY A 241 -4.82 18.69 8.49
C GLY A 241 -3.50 19.25 7.95
N ASP A 242 -2.58 18.40 7.52
CA ASP A 242 -1.30 18.86 6.95
C ASP A 242 -1.57 19.57 5.60
N PRO A 243 -0.98 20.75 5.36
CA PRO A 243 -1.13 21.45 4.08
C PRO A 243 -0.70 20.58 2.90
N GLY A 244 -1.53 20.56 1.84
CA GLY A 244 -1.24 19.81 0.62
C GLY A 244 -1.62 18.32 0.64
N VAL A 245 -2.09 17.80 1.78
CA VAL A 245 -2.68 16.46 1.86
C VAL A 245 -4.09 16.50 1.27
N MET A 246 -4.32 15.66 0.26
CA MET A 246 -5.59 15.57 -0.48
C MET A 246 -6.44 14.39 -0.02
N GLY A 247 -5.78 13.33 0.43
CA GLY A 247 -6.41 12.12 0.90
C GLY A 247 -5.35 11.20 1.50
N SER A 248 -5.80 10.27 2.33
CA SER A 248 -4.93 9.20 2.84
C SER A 248 -5.75 7.95 3.10
N ALA A 249 -5.10 6.79 3.04
CA ALA A 249 -5.72 5.52 3.37
C ALA A 249 -4.64 4.52 3.85
N PRO A 250 -4.93 3.74 4.90
CA PRO A 250 -4.07 2.62 5.27
C PRO A 250 -4.02 1.59 4.15
N ASP A 251 -2.82 1.22 3.73
CA ASP A 251 -2.56 0.00 2.99
C ASP A 251 -2.19 -1.10 3.98
N ILE A 252 -3.21 -1.83 4.39
CA ILE A 252 -3.11 -2.94 5.34
C ILE A 252 -2.30 -4.13 4.81
N THR A 253 -2.09 -4.23 3.50
CA THR A 253 -1.30 -5.32 2.90
C THR A 253 0.20 -5.09 3.06
N THR A 254 0.62 -3.82 3.10
CA THR A 254 2.03 -3.43 3.29
C THR A 254 2.33 -2.82 4.67
N GLY A 255 1.30 -2.55 5.48
CA GLY A 255 1.45 -1.93 6.80
C GLY A 255 1.95 -0.49 6.69
N ARG A 256 1.47 0.25 5.69
CA ARG A 256 1.84 1.63 5.38
C ARG A 256 0.60 2.51 5.27
N LEU A 257 0.77 3.80 5.49
CA LEU A 257 -0.24 4.80 5.17
C LEU A 257 0.08 5.43 3.83
N VAL A 258 -0.82 5.30 2.86
CA VAL A 258 -0.68 6.00 1.56
C VAL A 258 -1.27 7.40 1.72
N VAL A 259 -0.53 8.42 1.32
CA VAL A 259 -0.95 9.83 1.41
C VAL A 259 -0.84 10.48 0.03
N GLN A 260 -1.97 10.96 -0.48
CA GLN A 260 -2.07 11.65 -1.75
C GLN A 260 -1.78 13.13 -1.57
N VAL A 261 -0.88 13.65 -2.40
CA VAL A 261 -0.43 15.04 -2.43
C VAL A 261 -0.33 15.53 -3.88
N PHE A 262 -0.23 16.84 -4.10
CA PHE A 262 -0.03 17.35 -5.47
C PHE A 262 1.32 16.89 -6.05
N VAL A 263 2.39 17.06 -5.28
CA VAL A 263 3.76 16.70 -5.67
C VAL A 263 4.41 15.89 -4.55
N ALA A 264 4.76 14.64 -4.83
CA ALA A 264 5.45 13.77 -3.88
C ALA A 264 6.97 13.98 -3.99
N THR A 265 7.51 15.00 -3.30
CA THR A 265 8.94 15.30 -3.31
C THR A 265 9.75 14.40 -2.38
N SER A 266 11.03 14.23 -2.67
CA SER A 266 11.98 13.53 -1.79
C SER A 266 12.10 14.19 -0.40
N GLU A 267 12.05 15.52 -0.33
CA GLU A 267 12.04 16.29 0.92
C GLU A 267 10.80 16.02 1.77
N LEU A 268 9.60 16.01 1.15
CA LEU A 268 8.36 15.72 1.88
C LEU A 268 8.36 14.27 2.39
N GLN A 269 8.82 13.32 1.58
CA GLN A 269 8.96 11.92 1.99
C GLN A 269 9.89 11.80 3.21
N ARG A 270 11.06 12.45 3.17
CA ARG A 270 12.02 12.46 4.28
C ARG A 270 11.42 13.09 5.54
N THR A 271 10.68 14.18 5.38
CA THR A 271 9.98 14.85 6.50
C THR A 271 9.00 13.90 7.18
N TYR A 272 8.23 13.14 6.41
CA TYR A 272 7.29 12.15 6.95
C TYR A 272 7.97 10.92 7.53
N ASP A 273 9.08 10.46 6.94
CA ASP A 273 9.89 9.38 7.48
C ASP A 273 10.55 9.77 8.83
N GLU A 274 11.00 11.02 8.98
CA GLU A 274 11.52 11.55 10.25
C GLU A 274 10.42 11.70 11.31
N ARG A 275 9.24 12.17 10.91
CA ARG A 275 8.11 12.44 11.81
C ARG A 275 7.40 11.17 12.28
N TYR A 276 7.18 10.21 11.38
CA TYR A 276 6.34 9.03 11.61
C TYR A 276 7.12 7.70 11.57
N GLY A 277 8.42 7.76 11.33
CA GLY A 277 9.28 6.59 11.13
C GLY A 277 9.36 6.16 9.67
N ALA A 278 10.55 5.74 9.26
CA ALA A 278 10.84 5.37 7.88
C ALA A 278 9.86 4.30 7.34
N GLY A 279 9.28 4.58 6.18
CA GLY A 279 8.35 3.67 5.51
C GLY A 279 7.03 3.48 6.24
N THR A 280 6.66 4.39 7.16
CA THR A 280 5.30 4.46 7.71
C THR A 280 4.36 5.11 6.71
N VAL A 281 4.80 6.20 6.08
CA VAL A 281 4.02 6.93 5.08
C VAL A 281 4.64 6.73 3.70
N ARG A 282 3.79 6.49 2.70
CA ARG A 282 4.15 6.50 1.29
C ARG A 282 3.39 7.62 0.59
N LEU A 283 4.13 8.57 0.03
CA LEU A 283 3.53 9.65 -0.75
C LEU A 283 3.15 9.19 -2.16
N GLU A 284 2.01 9.67 -2.63
CA GLU A 284 1.54 9.51 -4.00
C GLU A 284 1.23 10.89 -4.59
N GLY A 285 1.95 11.27 -5.65
CA GLY A 285 1.81 12.55 -6.31
C GLY A 285 0.79 12.49 -7.44
N VAL A 286 -0.18 13.41 -7.46
CA VAL A 286 -1.16 13.50 -8.56
C VAL A 286 -0.57 14.17 -9.81
N LEU A 287 0.46 15.01 -9.63
CA LEU A 287 1.20 15.64 -10.72
C LEU A 287 2.39 14.77 -11.10
N ILE A 288 2.43 14.36 -12.36
CA ILE A 288 3.44 13.42 -12.89
C ILE A 288 4.54 14.24 -13.57
N PRO A 289 5.81 14.13 -13.15
CA PRO A 289 6.91 14.85 -13.81
C PRO A 289 7.08 14.35 -15.25
N LEU A 290 7.42 15.27 -16.17
CA LEU A 290 7.63 14.96 -17.59
C LEU A 290 9.10 15.09 -18.04
N ASP A 291 9.90 15.88 -17.33
CA ASP A 291 11.26 16.27 -17.75
C ASP A 291 12.34 15.72 -16.80
#